data_AF-A0A803MU53-F1
#
_entry.id   AF-A0A803MU53-F1
#
_cell.length_a   1.000
_cell.length_b   1.000
_cell.length_c   1.000
_cell.angle_alpha   90.00
_cell.angle_beta   90.00
_cell.angle_gamma   90.00
#
_symmetry.space_group_name_H-M   'P 1'
#
loop_
_entity.id
_entity.type
_entity.pdbx_description
1 polymer ?
#
loop_
_entity_poly.entity_id
_entity_poly.type
_entity_poly.pdbx_seq_one_letter_code
_entity_poly.pdbx_strand_id
1 'polypeptide(L)'
;MQVVENDRLRNGNREALTALRKKARTTKASVPSPFESIMKEIGGHGSKTLVQEICPTCGNHDATENMWMMFPGTDVFAQVPFHAAHTILEEDQERLDSELKELQSLVKEKSLIISDKGAIADKISPGILSVHIGLDLYTSGSSKLLMVFGSDI
;
A
#
# COMPACT_ATOMS: atom_id res chain seq x y z
N MET A 1 26.04 31.94 -15.19
CA MET A 1 26.07 32.59 -13.86
C MET A 1 25.18 31.89 -12.82
N GLN A 2 23.97 31.40 -13.19
CA GLN A 2 23.04 30.78 -12.22
C GLN A 2 23.54 29.50 -11.53
N VAL A 3 24.31 28.65 -12.22
CA VAL A 3 24.82 27.39 -11.63
C VAL A 3 25.80 27.65 -10.49
N VAL A 4 26.63 28.68 -10.63
CA VAL A 4 27.60 29.10 -9.61
C VAL A 4 26.89 29.66 -8.37
N GLU A 5 25.81 30.43 -8.59
CA GLU A 5 25.03 30.97 -7.48
C GLU A 5 24.25 29.88 -6.73
N ASN A 6 23.68 28.91 -7.45
CA ASN A 6 23.04 27.75 -6.84
C ASN A 6 24.03 26.91 -6.03
N ASP A 7 25.25 26.69 -6.55
CA ASP A 7 26.26 25.93 -5.82
C ASP A 7 26.74 26.67 -4.56
N ARG A 8 26.86 28.01 -4.64
CA ARG A 8 27.15 28.88 -3.50
C ARG A 8 26.06 28.83 -2.44
N LEU A 9 24.79 28.92 -2.83
CA LEU A 9 23.64 28.80 -1.91
C LEU A 9 23.57 27.41 -1.27
N ARG A 10 23.79 26.35 -2.05
CA ARG A 10 23.78 24.97 -1.57
C ARG A 10 24.91 24.73 -0.57
N ASN A 11 26.10 25.26 -0.83
CA ASN A 11 27.22 25.17 0.11
C ASN A 11 26.96 25.98 1.39
N GLY A 12 26.39 27.19 1.26
CA GLY A 12 25.99 28.01 2.43
C GLY A 12 24.98 27.30 3.33
N ASN A 13 23.97 26.65 2.74
CA ASN A 13 22.98 25.87 3.49
C ASN A 13 23.60 24.66 4.21
N ARG A 14 24.58 24.00 3.57
CA ARG A 14 25.33 22.89 4.20
C ARG A 14 26.12 23.35 5.42
N GLU A 15 26.77 24.51 5.33
CA GLU A 15 27.55 25.09 6.42
C GLU A 15 26.67 25.57 7.57
N ALA A 16 25.57 26.26 7.27
CA ALA A 16 24.58 26.69 8.27
C ALA A 16 23.98 25.51 9.03
N LEU A 17 23.57 24.45 8.31
CA LEU A 17 23.03 23.24 8.93
C LEU A 17 24.07 22.53 9.80
N THR A 18 25.34 22.55 9.40
CA THR A 18 26.45 22.01 10.20
C THR A 18 26.68 22.82 11.49
N ALA A 19 26.58 24.15 11.41
CA ALA A 19 26.73 25.04 12.57
C ALA A 19 25.58 24.86 13.58
N LEU A 20 24.34 24.77 13.09
CA LEU A 20 23.16 24.51 13.93
C LEU A 20 23.27 23.16 14.66
N ARG A 21 23.72 22.11 13.97
CA ARG A 21 23.96 20.78 14.57
C ARG A 21 25.04 20.81 15.64
N LYS A 22 26.16 21.48 15.40
CA LYS A 22 27.23 21.67 16.41
C LYS A 22 26.69 22.36 17.66
N LYS A 23 25.84 23.37 17.51
CA LYS A 23 25.20 24.07 18.63
C LYS A 23 24.19 23.20 19.39
N ALA A 24 23.43 22.38 18.67
CA ALA A 24 22.42 21.48 19.24
C ALA A 24 22.98 20.13 19.74
N ARG A 25 24.28 19.85 19.53
CA ARG A 25 24.95 18.55 19.82
C ARG A 25 24.26 17.34 19.18
N THR A 26 23.67 17.52 17.99
CA THR A 26 23.03 16.42 17.25
C THR A 26 24.02 15.79 16.26
N THR A 27 24.02 14.46 16.13
CA THR A 27 24.79 13.75 15.11
C THR A 27 24.10 13.86 13.74
N LYS A 28 24.80 13.52 12.64
CA LYS A 28 24.34 13.75 11.26
C LYS A 28 22.97 13.16 10.89
N ALA A 29 22.44 12.21 11.66
CA ALA A 29 21.12 11.63 11.50
C ALA A 29 20.31 11.89 12.79
N SER A 30 19.39 12.87 12.75
CA SER A 30 18.55 13.24 13.90
C SER A 30 17.17 12.58 13.87
N VAL A 31 16.99 11.56 13.05
CA VAL A 31 15.80 10.70 13.06
C VAL A 31 16.34 9.29 12.82
N PRO A 32 16.18 8.33 13.75
CA PRO A 32 16.26 6.93 13.41
C PRO A 32 15.30 6.75 12.25
N SER A 33 15.81 6.46 11.05
CA SER A 33 14.94 6.29 9.91
C SER A 33 13.94 5.20 10.30
N PRO A 34 12.63 5.36 10.03
CA PRO A 34 11.69 4.25 10.15
C PRO A 34 12.24 2.97 9.50
N PHE A 35 13.04 3.15 8.42
CA PHE A 35 13.84 2.12 7.78
C PHE A 35 14.79 1.36 8.72
N GLU A 36 15.49 2.02 9.63
CA GLU A 36 16.44 1.35 10.54
C GLU A 36 15.70 0.50 11.59
N SER A 37 14.53 0.94 12.04
CA SER A 37 13.65 0.14 12.91
C SER A 37 13.06 -1.06 12.16
N ILE A 38 12.54 -0.83 10.95
CA ILE A 38 11.94 -1.87 10.08
C ILE A 38 13.00 -2.91 9.66
N MET A 39 14.19 -2.47 9.24
CA MET A 39 15.29 -3.37 8.88
C MET A 39 15.83 -4.15 10.08
N LYS A 40 15.72 -3.63 11.30
CA LYS A 40 16.11 -4.34 12.53
C LYS A 40 15.08 -5.42 12.91
N GLU A 41 13.79 -5.18 12.63
CA GLU A 41 12.72 -6.17 12.79
C GLU A 41 12.85 -7.30 11.77
N ILE A 42 13.08 -6.95 10.50
CA ILE A 42 13.32 -7.90 9.40
C ILE A 42 14.65 -8.67 9.60
N GLY A 43 15.73 -7.99 10.00
CA GLY A 43 17.05 -8.58 10.23
C GLY A 43 17.19 -9.36 11.54
N GLY A 44 16.20 -9.28 12.43
CA GLY A 44 16.20 -9.94 13.75
C GLY A 44 15.89 -11.44 13.72
N HIS A 45 15.42 -11.96 12.60
CA HIS A 45 15.02 -13.37 12.46
C HIS A 45 16.20 -14.31 12.13
N GLY A 46 17.43 -13.80 12.15
CA GLY A 46 18.66 -14.56 11.90
C GLY A 46 19.22 -15.33 13.12
N SER A 47 18.48 -15.49 14.21
CA SER A 47 18.94 -16.28 15.36
C SER A 47 18.61 -17.77 15.19
N LYS A 48 19.52 -18.49 14.50
CA LYS A 48 19.71 -19.96 14.57
C LYS A 48 18.43 -20.80 14.64
N THR A 49 17.71 -20.90 13.52
CA THR A 49 16.76 -22.00 13.29
C THR A 49 17.48 -23.05 12.45
N LEU A 50 17.66 -24.27 12.98
CA LEU A 50 18.35 -25.39 12.29
C LEU A 50 17.58 -25.91 11.05
N VAL A 51 16.41 -25.34 10.78
CA VAL A 51 15.60 -25.54 9.57
C VAL A 51 15.27 -24.14 9.06
N GLN A 52 15.75 -23.82 7.85
CA GLN A 52 15.34 -22.62 7.16
C GLN A 52 13.91 -22.84 6.66
N GLU A 53 12.94 -22.15 7.25
CA GLU A 53 11.57 -22.17 6.74
C GLU A 53 11.58 -21.53 5.34
N ILE A 54 11.38 -22.36 4.33
CA ILE A 54 11.28 -21.92 2.94
C ILE A 54 9.88 -21.34 2.78
N CYS A 55 9.80 -20.04 2.54
CA CYS A 55 8.52 -19.38 2.26
C CYS A 55 7.85 -20.02 1.03
N PRO A 56 6.55 -20.35 1.07
CA PRO A 56 5.86 -21.01 -0.03
C PRO A 56 5.77 -20.13 -1.28
N THR A 57 5.71 -18.81 -1.12
CA THR A 57 5.68 -17.82 -2.22
C THR A 57 7.07 -17.59 -2.80
N CYS A 58 8.09 -17.43 -1.93
CA CYS A 58 9.46 -17.18 -2.38
C CYS A 58 10.20 -18.44 -2.83
N GLY A 59 9.78 -19.63 -2.42
CA GLY A 59 10.54 -20.85 -2.66
C GLY A 59 12.02 -20.71 -2.28
N ASN A 60 12.91 -21.25 -3.11
CA ASN A 60 14.36 -21.20 -2.92
C ASN A 60 15.00 -19.94 -3.53
N HIS A 61 14.37 -18.77 -3.39
CA HIS A 61 14.99 -17.51 -3.75
C HIS A 61 16.12 -17.15 -2.76
N ASP A 62 17.19 -16.54 -3.26
CA ASP A 62 18.30 -16.08 -2.44
C ASP A 62 17.82 -14.97 -1.50
N ALA A 63 17.88 -15.22 -0.19
CA ALA A 63 17.48 -14.25 0.84
C ALA A 63 18.35 -12.98 0.84
N THR A 64 19.48 -12.98 0.14
CA THR A 64 20.37 -11.83 -0.01
C THR A 64 20.11 -11.02 -1.29
N GLU A 65 19.25 -11.51 -2.18
CA GLU A 65 18.85 -10.78 -3.39
C GLU A 65 18.01 -9.56 -3.00
N ASN A 66 18.54 -8.37 -3.25
CA ASN A 66 17.88 -7.11 -2.96
C ASN A 66 17.05 -6.65 -4.17
N MET A 67 15.85 -6.15 -3.88
CA MET A 67 14.97 -5.48 -4.83
C MET A 67 14.74 -4.03 -4.40
N TRP A 68 14.49 -3.16 -5.38
CA TRP A 68 14.03 -1.81 -5.12
C TRP A 68 12.53 -1.79 -4.87
N MET A 69 12.13 -1.31 -3.70
CA MET A 69 10.74 -1.08 -3.32
C MET A 69 10.51 0.41 -3.07
N MET A 70 9.38 0.93 -3.55
CA MET A 70 8.85 2.23 -3.15
C MET A 70 7.97 2.07 -1.92
N PHE A 71 8.17 2.88 -0.88
CA PHE A 71 7.33 2.81 0.32
C PHE A 71 5.99 3.56 0.10
N PRO A 72 4.85 2.92 0.42
CA PRO A 72 3.54 3.55 0.27
C PRO A 72 3.46 4.90 1.01
N GLY A 73 2.83 5.89 0.37
CA GLY A 73 2.66 7.23 0.94
C GLY A 73 3.93 8.10 0.97
N THR A 74 5.01 7.66 0.31
CA THR A 74 6.28 8.41 0.22
C THR A 74 6.81 8.44 -1.21
N ASP A 75 7.82 9.28 -1.46
CA ASP A 75 8.61 9.32 -2.69
C ASP A 75 9.96 8.58 -2.53
N VAL A 76 10.06 7.70 -1.53
CA VAL A 76 11.32 7.02 -1.15
C VAL A 76 11.38 5.61 -1.73
N PHE A 77 12.50 5.32 -2.39
CA PHE A 77 12.89 3.98 -2.79
C PHE A 77 13.99 3.46 -1.88
N ALA A 78 13.90 2.19 -1.47
CA ALA A 78 14.98 1.51 -0.78
C ALA A 78 15.27 0.13 -1.38
N GLN A 79 16.51 -0.31 -1.21
CA GLN A 79 16.86 -1.70 -1.42
C GLN A 79 16.43 -2.49 -0.19
N VAL A 80 15.59 -3.49 -0.43
CA VAL A 80 15.09 -4.42 0.57
C VAL A 80 15.28 -5.85 0.07
N PRO A 81 15.57 -6.83 0.93
CA PRO A 81 15.61 -8.23 0.53
C PRO A 81 14.29 -8.65 -0.11
N PHE A 82 14.34 -9.52 -1.12
CA PHE A 82 13.16 -10.00 -1.83
C PHE A 82 12.09 -10.58 -0.89
N HIS A 83 12.50 -11.39 0.09
CA HIS A 83 11.58 -11.97 1.06
C HIS A 83 10.91 -10.88 1.91
N ALA A 84 11.62 -9.83 2.34
CA ALA A 84 10.99 -8.73 3.04
C ALA A 84 9.99 -7.97 2.14
N ALA A 85 10.35 -7.78 0.87
CA ALA A 85 9.52 -7.07 -0.09
C ALA A 85 8.18 -7.78 -0.34
N HIS A 86 8.18 -9.09 -0.65
CA HIS A 86 6.92 -9.78 -0.91
C HIS A 86 6.04 -9.88 0.34
N THR A 87 6.61 -10.07 1.55
CA THR A 87 5.83 -10.12 2.80
C THR A 87 5.10 -8.80 3.04
N ILE A 88 5.78 -7.67 2.88
CA ILE A 88 5.16 -6.34 3.01
C ILE A 88 4.00 -6.19 2.01
N LEU A 89 4.20 -6.64 0.76
CA LEU A 89 3.17 -6.56 -0.27
C LEU A 89 1.98 -7.49 -0.02
N GLU A 90 2.22 -8.70 0.51
CA GLU A 90 1.17 -9.65 0.89
C GLU A 90 0.32 -9.09 2.04
N GLU A 91 0.95 -8.57 3.10
CA GLU A 91 0.26 -7.94 4.23
C GLU A 91 -0.56 -6.71 3.78
N ASP A 92 0.02 -5.87 2.93
CA ASP A 92 -0.69 -4.71 2.38
C ASP A 92 -1.90 -5.13 1.52
N GLN A 93 -1.78 -6.23 0.76
CA GLN A 93 -2.89 -6.77 -0.04
C GLN A 93 -4.03 -7.25 0.87
N GLU A 94 -3.72 -8.02 1.92
CA GLU A 94 -4.73 -8.50 2.88
C GLU A 94 -5.45 -7.35 3.60
N ARG A 95 -4.71 -6.29 3.97
CA ARG A 95 -5.30 -5.08 4.56
C ARG A 95 -6.25 -4.41 3.58
N LEU A 96 -5.83 -4.20 2.34
CA LEU A 96 -6.64 -3.54 1.31
C LEU A 96 -7.92 -4.34 1.00
N ASP A 97 -7.84 -5.66 0.96
CA ASP A 97 -9.01 -6.52 0.75
C ASP A 97 -10.00 -6.45 1.92
N SER A 98 -9.49 -6.28 3.14
CA SER A 98 -10.31 -6.10 4.33
C SER A 98 -11.03 -4.75 4.31
N GLU A 99 -10.29 -3.67 4.05
CA GLU A 99 -10.84 -2.31 3.93
C GLU A 99 -11.88 -2.21 2.79
N LEU A 100 -11.64 -2.89 1.67
CA LEU A 100 -12.59 -2.96 0.56
C LEU A 100 -13.92 -3.60 0.99
N LYS A 101 -13.87 -4.71 1.72
CA LYS A 101 -15.08 -5.40 2.22
C LYS A 101 -15.86 -4.53 3.20
N GLU A 102 -15.16 -3.82 4.09
CA GLU A 102 -15.79 -2.87 5.01
C GLU A 102 -16.46 -1.73 4.25
N LEU A 103 -15.76 -1.13 3.29
CA LEU A 103 -16.29 -0.04 2.48
C LEU A 103 -17.51 -0.50 1.67
N GLN A 104 -17.46 -1.69 1.07
CA GLN A 104 -18.59 -2.27 0.35
C GLN A 104 -19.79 -2.50 1.26
N SER A 105 -19.58 -2.97 2.49
CA SER A 105 -20.64 -3.13 3.49
C SER A 105 -21.28 -1.78 3.84
N LEU A 106 -20.47 -0.76 4.10
CA LEU A 106 -20.94 0.60 4.38
C LEU A 106 -21.74 1.18 3.22
N VAL A 107 -21.29 1.02 1.98
CA VAL A 107 -22.02 1.47 0.79
C VAL A 107 -23.38 0.78 0.68
N LYS A 108 -23.46 -0.53 0.92
CA LYS A 108 -24.72 -1.29 0.93
C LYS A 108 -25.69 -0.78 2.01
N GLU A 109 -25.19 -0.57 3.23
CA GLU A 109 -25.99 -0.04 4.34
C GLU A 109 -26.53 1.36 4.03
N LYS A 110 -25.66 2.27 3.58
CA LYS A 110 -26.09 3.65 3.26
C LYS A 110 -27.04 3.69 2.07
N SER A 111 -26.81 2.85 1.06
CA SER A 111 -27.72 2.71 -0.08
C SER A 111 -29.11 2.24 0.37
N LEU A 112 -29.19 1.27 1.28
CA LEU A 112 -30.46 0.81 1.86
C LEU A 112 -31.18 1.93 2.61
N ILE A 113 -30.48 2.66 3.49
CA ILE A 113 -31.06 3.78 4.24
C ILE A 113 -31.60 4.88 3.31
N ILE A 114 -30.90 5.14 2.20
CA ILE A 114 -31.32 6.11 1.18
C ILE A 114 -32.56 5.61 0.43
N SER A 115 -32.60 4.32 0.08
CA SER A 115 -33.75 3.67 -0.54
C SER A 115 -34.98 3.76 0.38
N ASP A 116 -34.82 3.42 1.65
CA ASP A 116 -35.90 3.41 2.66
C ASP A 116 -36.46 4.81 2.95
N LYS A 117 -35.63 5.84 2.87
CA LYS A 117 -36.06 7.24 3.05
C LYS A 117 -36.83 7.81 1.85
N GLY A 118 -37.06 7.02 0.80
CA GLY A 118 -38.00 7.32 -0.30
C GLY A 118 -37.59 8.45 -1.24
N ALA A 119 -36.58 9.26 -0.90
CA ALA A 119 -36.20 10.43 -1.71
C ALA A 119 -35.60 10.05 -3.09
N ILE A 120 -35.15 8.80 -3.27
CA ILE A 120 -34.44 8.35 -4.49
C ILE A 120 -35.14 7.17 -5.19
N ALA A 121 -35.97 6.37 -4.50
CA ALA A 121 -36.72 5.27 -5.14
C ALA A 121 -37.65 5.78 -6.27
N ASP A 122 -38.14 7.02 -6.13
CA ASP A 122 -38.97 7.68 -7.15
C ASP A 122 -38.15 8.33 -8.28
N LYS A 123 -36.81 8.43 -8.14
CA LYS A 123 -35.91 9.21 -9.03
C LYS A 123 -34.86 8.37 -9.74
N ILE A 124 -34.45 7.23 -9.18
CA ILE A 124 -33.47 6.31 -9.78
C ILE A 124 -34.14 4.96 -9.99
N SER A 125 -34.14 4.50 -11.24
CA SER A 125 -34.74 3.21 -11.61
C SER A 125 -34.05 2.08 -10.83
N PRO A 126 -34.81 1.12 -10.24
CA PRO A 126 -34.27 0.00 -9.46
C PRO A 126 -33.16 -0.79 -10.19
N GLY A 127 -33.21 -0.82 -11.53
CA GLY A 127 -32.20 -1.45 -12.37
C GLY A 127 -30.81 -0.80 -12.30
N ILE A 128 -30.68 0.46 -11.90
CA ILE A 128 -29.38 1.14 -11.76
C ILE A 128 -28.73 0.78 -10.41
N LEU A 129 -29.54 0.65 -9.36
CA LEU A 129 -29.09 0.21 -8.03
C LEU A 129 -28.59 -1.24 -8.07
N SER A 130 -29.27 -2.10 -8.82
CA SER A 130 -28.86 -3.50 -8.99
C SER A 130 -27.58 -3.65 -9.83
N VAL A 131 -27.34 -2.79 -10.82
CA VAL A 131 -26.08 -2.80 -11.59
C VAL A 131 -24.89 -2.40 -10.72
N HIS A 132 -25.05 -1.42 -9.81
CA HIS A 132 -23.96 -1.03 -8.90
C HIS A 132 -23.62 -2.13 -7.89
N ILE A 133 -24.62 -2.89 -7.42
CA ILE A 133 -24.42 -3.99 -6.46
C ILE A 133 -23.99 -5.29 -7.19
N GLY A 134 -24.43 -5.50 -8.43
CA GLY A 134 -24.21 -6.71 -9.22
C GLY A 134 -22.88 -6.75 -9.99
N LEU A 135 -22.24 -5.61 -10.25
CA LEU A 135 -20.91 -5.56 -10.87
C LEU A 135 -19.82 -6.21 -9.99
N ASP A 136 -20.02 -6.22 -8.67
CA ASP A 136 -19.08 -6.81 -7.71
C ASP A 136 -19.07 -8.35 -7.70
N LEU A 137 -20.07 -9.01 -8.28
CA LEU A 137 -20.11 -10.49 -8.38
C LEU A 137 -19.51 -11.02 -9.68
N TYR A 138 -19.28 -10.17 -10.68
CA TYR A 138 -18.80 -10.60 -12.00
C TYR A 138 -17.28 -10.52 -12.17
N THR A 139 -16.55 -9.93 -11.21
CA THR A 139 -15.08 -9.78 -11.29
C THR A 139 -14.32 -10.94 -10.66
N SER A 140 -15.00 -11.93 -10.06
CA SER A 140 -14.40 -13.15 -9.55
C SER A 140 -14.87 -14.37 -10.35
N GLY A 141 -14.17 -14.69 -11.45
CA GLY A 141 -14.16 -16.05 -12.01
C GLY A 141 -14.65 -16.19 -13.45
N SER A 142 -13.69 -16.34 -14.36
CA SER A 142 -13.73 -17.27 -15.51
C SER A 142 -14.86 -17.15 -16.55
N SER A 143 -14.50 -16.56 -17.70
CA SER A 143 -14.82 -17.03 -19.07
C SER A 143 -16.18 -17.69 -19.34
N LYS A 144 -17.21 -16.88 -19.66
CA LYS A 144 -18.10 -16.99 -20.84
C LYS A 144 -19.28 -16.03 -20.69
N LEU A 145 -19.42 -15.12 -21.66
CA LEU A 145 -20.65 -14.34 -21.85
C LEU A 145 -21.76 -15.29 -22.33
N LEU A 146 -22.78 -15.48 -21.50
CA LEU A 146 -24.11 -15.89 -21.97
C LEU A 146 -25.13 -14.96 -21.31
N MET A 147 -25.50 -13.90 -22.02
CA MET A 147 -26.69 -13.12 -21.67
C MET A 147 -27.91 -13.99 -21.99
N VAL A 148 -28.52 -14.58 -20.96
CA VAL A 148 -29.87 -15.13 -21.05
C VAL A 148 -30.82 -14.04 -20.55
N PHE A 149 -31.44 -13.33 -21.48
CA PHE A 149 -32.63 -12.53 -21.17
C PHE A 149 -33.81 -13.50 -21.01
N GLY A 150 -34.09 -13.90 -19.78
CA GLY A 150 -35.36 -14.52 -19.42
C GLY A 150 -36.41 -13.43 -19.29
N SER A 151 -37.23 -13.27 -20.33
CA SER A 151 -38.59 -12.72 -20.20
C SER A 151 -39.47 -13.79 -19.58
N ASP A 152 -40.35 -13.41 -18.65
CA ASP A 152 -41.62 -14.04 -18.20
C ASP A 152 -41.88 -13.50 -16.77
N ILE A 153 -42.93 -12.74 -16.42
CA ILE A 153 -44.31 -12.56 -16.90
C ILE A 153 -44.69 -11.07 -16.79
#